data_AF-A0AAD1TMI6-F1
#
_entry.id   AF-A0AAD1TMI6-F1
#
_cell.length_a   1.000
_cell.length_b   1.000
_cell.length_c   1.000
_cell.angle_alpha   90.00
_cell.angle_beta   90.00
_cell.angle_gamma   90.00
#
_symmetry.space_group_name_H-M   'P 1'
#
loop_
_entity.id
_entity.type
_entity.pdbx_description
1 polymer ?
#
loop_
_entity_poly.entity_id
_entity_poly.type
_entity_poly.pdbx_seq_one_letter_code
_entity_poly.pdbx_strand_id
1 'polypeptide(L)' 'MAGTVHSLWKCLEDFSEESRELQGTDFIPYLETPPMPLQFYREWLCPNRPCIIRNSITHWPALLKWTTDYLRYLS' A
#
# COMPACT_ATOMS: atom_id res chain seq x y z
N MET A 1 22.74 30.35 -15.20
CA MET A 1 22.37 28.93 -15.42
C MET A 1 22.51 28.09 -14.16
N ALA A 2 23.61 28.18 -13.39
CA ALA A 2 23.78 27.39 -12.14
C ALA A 2 22.71 27.62 -11.06
N GLY A 3 22.27 28.88 -10.84
CA GLY A 3 21.25 29.20 -9.84
C GLY A 3 19.86 28.62 -10.12
N THR A 4 19.47 28.53 -11.40
CA THR A 4 18.16 27.98 -11.82
C THR A 4 18.05 26.48 -11.59
N VAL A 5 19.15 25.75 -11.83
CA VAL A 5 19.20 24.31 -11.58
C VAL A 5 19.13 24.03 -10.08
N HIS A 6 19.83 24.81 -9.25
CA HIS A 6 19.76 24.67 -7.80
C HIS A 6 18.34 24.91 -7.24
N SER A 7 17.65 25.96 -7.70
CA SER A 7 16.26 26.20 -7.28
C SER A 7 15.29 25.12 -7.72
N LEU A 8 15.52 24.50 -8.90
CA LEU A 8 14.70 23.38 -9.37
C LEU A 8 14.86 22.16 -8.46
N TRP A 9 16.11 21.81 -8.09
CA TRP A 9 16.36 20.70 -7.18
C TRP A 9 15.71 20.91 -5.83
N LYS A 10 15.84 22.12 -5.25
CA LYS A 10 15.16 22.47 -4.01
C LYS A 10 13.64 22.28 -4.13
N CYS A 11 13.02 22.72 -5.23
CA CYS A 11 11.59 22.54 -5.45
C CYS A 11 11.17 21.06 -5.51
N LEU A 12 12.01 20.19 -6.09
CA LEU A 12 11.74 18.75 -6.16
C LEU A 12 11.88 18.07 -4.78
N GLU A 13 12.87 18.50 -3.99
CA GLU A 13 13.04 18.04 -2.60
C GLU A 13 11.85 18.46 -1.74
N ASP A 14 11.52 19.75 -1.74
CA ASP A 14 10.40 20.32 -0.98
C ASP A 14 9.07 19.63 -1.38
N PHE A 15 8.83 19.40 -2.69
CA PHE A 15 7.63 18.69 -3.17
C PHE A 15 7.53 17.26 -2.63
N SER A 16 8.65 16.54 -2.52
CA SER A 16 8.62 15.17 -1.97
C SER A 16 8.23 15.15 -0.50
N GLU A 17 8.62 16.17 0.27
CA GLU A 17 8.27 16.30 1.69
C GLU A 17 6.80 16.69 1.86
N GLU A 18 6.36 17.76 1.18
CA GLU A 18 4.98 18.23 1.19
C GLU A 18 3.98 17.16 0.73
N SER A 19 4.34 16.38 -0.30
CA SER A 19 3.50 15.29 -0.79
C SER A 19 3.31 14.20 0.27
N ARG A 20 4.35 13.86 1.02
CA ARG A 20 4.28 12.88 2.11
C ARG A 20 3.42 13.39 3.26
N GLU A 21 3.58 14.65 3.64
CA GLU A 21 2.78 15.29 4.69
C GLU A 21 1.28 15.32 4.33
N LEU A 22 0.95 15.68 3.08
CA LEU A 22 -0.44 15.68 2.59
C LEU A 22 -1.05 14.26 2.53
N GLN A 23 -0.24 13.26 2.19
CA GLN A 23 -0.69 11.86 2.16
C GLN A 23 -0.91 11.30 3.57
N GLY A 24 -0.16 11.77 4.57
CA GLY A 24 -0.38 11.46 5.99
C GLY A 24 -0.07 10.02 6.37
N THR A 25 0.84 9.33 5.67
CA THR A 25 1.17 7.92 5.90
C THR A 25 2.52 7.75 6.59
N ASP A 26 2.59 8.07 7.88
CA ASP A 26 3.76 7.71 8.71
C ASP A 26 3.84 6.20 8.98
N PHE A 27 2.69 5.51 8.89
CA PHE A 27 2.56 4.08 9.03
C PHE A 27 1.55 3.52 8.03
N ILE A 28 1.61 2.20 7.81
CA ILE A 28 0.65 1.50 6.95
C ILE A 28 -0.58 1.11 7.79
N PRO A 29 -1.78 1.64 7.48
CA PRO A 29 -3.00 1.35 8.21
C PRO A 29 -3.51 -0.06 7.95
N TYR A 30 -4.22 -0.60 8.95
CA TYR A 30 -4.84 -1.93 8.90
C TYR A 30 -6.36 -1.80 8.80
N LEU A 31 -6.94 -2.55 7.86
CA LEU A 31 -8.38 -2.73 7.73
C LEU A 31 -8.75 -4.10 8.29
N GLU A 32 -9.68 -4.15 9.25
CA GLU A 32 -10.09 -5.42 9.88
C GLU A 32 -10.91 -6.30 8.94
N THR A 33 -11.65 -5.68 8.03
CA THR A 33 -12.53 -6.36 7.09
C THR A 33 -12.30 -5.83 5.68
N PRO A 34 -12.58 -6.64 4.65
CA PRO A 34 -12.51 -6.18 3.27
C PRO A 34 -13.48 -5.01 3.03
N PRO A 35 -13.00 -3.84 2.58
CA PRO A 35 -13.86 -2.72 2.23
C PRO A 35 -14.70 -3.03 0.98
N MET A 36 -15.80 -2.30 0.81
CA MET A 36 -16.57 -2.35 -0.43
C MET A 36 -15.72 -1.85 -1.61
N PRO A 37 -15.89 -2.36 -2.84
CA PRO A 37 -15.05 -1.97 -3.99
C PRO A 37 -14.95 -0.45 -4.23
N LEU A 38 -16.06 0.28 -4.12
CA LEU A 38 -16.08 1.74 -4.28
C LEU A 38 -15.34 2.45 -3.16
N GLN A 39 -15.46 1.97 -1.93
CA GLN A 39 -14.74 2.50 -0.78
C GLN A 39 -13.24 2.27 -0.96
N PHE A 40 -12.84 1.05 -1.34
CA PHE A 40 -11.45 0.72 -1.61
C PHE A 40 -10.84 1.65 -2.68
N TYR A 41 -11.56 1.84 -3.77
CA TYR A 41 -11.12 2.73 -4.85
C TYR A 41 -10.89 4.17 -4.36
N ARG A 42 -11.87 4.74 -3.64
CA ARG A 42 -11.82 6.15 -3.22
C ARG A 42 -10.78 6.42 -2.14
N GLU A 43 -10.65 5.52 -1.17
CA GLU A 43 -9.85 5.76 0.03
C GLU A 43 -8.40 5.27 -0.10
N TRP A 44 -8.14 4.30 -0.98
CA TRP A 44 -6.84 3.63 -1.05
C TRP A 44 -6.23 3.67 -2.45
N LEU A 45 -6.97 3.26 -3.47
CA LEU A 45 -6.42 3.18 -4.83
C LEU A 45 -6.20 4.57 -5.45
N CYS A 46 -7.23 5.41 -5.48
CA CYS A 46 -7.20 6.75 -6.08
C CYS A 46 -6.15 7.67 -5.42
N PRO A 47 -6.01 7.72 -4.08
CA PRO A 47 -4.96 8.50 -3.45
C PRO A 47 -3.59 7.79 -3.43
N ASN A 48 -3.48 6.59 -4.03
CA ASN A 48 -2.27 5.77 -4.06
C ASN A 48 -1.68 5.47 -2.67
N ARG A 49 -2.54 5.09 -1.72
CA ARG A 49 -2.16 4.83 -0.32
C ARG A 49 -2.10 3.33 -0.03
N PRO A 50 -1.01 2.83 0.59
CA PRO A 50 -0.93 1.44 0.99
C PRO A 50 -1.84 1.15 2.20
N CYS A 51 -2.32 -0.09 2.30
CA CYS A 51 -3.00 -0.63 3.49
C CYS A 51 -2.83 -2.15 3.58
N ILE A 52 -3.06 -2.69 4.78
CA ILE A 52 -3.12 -4.14 5.01
C ILE A 52 -4.55 -4.53 5.35
N ILE A 53 -5.15 -5.43 4.55
CA ILE A 53 -6.52 -5.91 4.75
C ILE A 53 -6.49 -7.26 5.46
N ARG A 54 -6.81 -7.25 6.76
CA ARG A 54 -6.98 -8.47 7.56
C ARG A 54 -8.27 -9.19 7.18
N ASN A 55 -8.32 -10.48 7.53
CA ASN A 55 -9.50 -11.33 7.38
C ASN A 55 -10.07 -11.44 5.94
N SER A 56 -9.28 -11.08 4.92
CA SER A 56 -9.71 -11.03 3.51
C SER A 56 -9.69 -12.39 2.83
N ILE A 57 -8.78 -13.27 3.23
CA ILE A 57 -8.55 -14.58 2.62
C ILE A 57 -8.88 -15.75 3.55
N THR A 58 -9.61 -15.51 4.64
CA THR A 58 -9.99 -16.54 5.64
C THR A 58 -10.78 -17.71 5.03
N HIS A 59 -11.48 -17.45 3.93
CA HIS A 59 -12.23 -18.46 3.17
C HIS A 59 -11.35 -19.30 2.23
N TRP A 60 -10.06 -18.98 2.06
CA TRP A 60 -9.16 -19.73 1.18
C TRP A 60 -8.73 -21.03 1.85
N PRO A 61 -8.95 -22.20 1.23
CA PRO A 61 -8.46 -23.48 1.77
C PRO A 61 -6.94 -23.49 1.96
N ALA A 62 -6.23 -22.66 1.19
CA ALA A 62 -4.79 -22.50 1.26
C ALA A 62 -4.29 -22.21 2.68
N LEU A 63 -5.01 -21.40 3.47
CA LEU A 63 -4.61 -21.06 4.83
C LEU A 63 -4.54 -22.28 5.77
N LEU A 64 -5.32 -23.32 5.48
CA LEU A 64 -5.37 -24.54 6.29
C LEU A 64 -4.57 -25.70 5.65
N LYS A 65 -4.51 -25.72 4.31
CA LYS A 65 -3.97 -26.86 3.56
C LYS A 65 -2.51 -26.69 3.17
N TRP A 66 -2.03 -25.46 2.91
CA TRP A 66 -0.70 -25.26 2.34
C TRP A 66 0.38 -25.42 3.40
N THR A 67 0.80 -26.66 3.61
CA THR A 67 2.04 -27.02 4.29
C THR A 67 3.08 -27.47 3.26
N THR A 68 4.36 -27.48 3.64
CA THR A 68 5.44 -27.98 2.77
C THR A 68 5.16 -29.42 2.32
N ASP A 69 4.64 -30.28 3.20
CA ASP A 69 4.30 -31.67 2.86
C ASP A 69 3.10 -31.78 1.93
N TYR A 70 2.06 -30.98 2.15
CA TYR A 70 0.91 -30.92 1.25
C TYR A 70 1.33 -30.50 -0.17
N LEU A 71 2.23 -29.52 -0.27
CA LEU A 71 2.73 -29.06 -1.57
C LEU A 71 3.65 -30.10 -2.24
N ARG A 72 4.49 -30.83 -1.49
CA ARG A 72 5.32 -31.92 -2.02
C ARG A 72 4.53 -33.13 -2.49
N TYR A 73 3.41 -33.44 -1.85
CA TYR A 73 2.52 -34.52 -2.31
C TYR A 73 1.90 -34.20 -3.69
N LEU A 74 1.72 -32.92 -4.01
CA LEU A 74 1.11 -32.47 -5.26
C LEU A 74 2.09 -32.35 -6.43
N SER A 75 3.41 -32.34 -6.19
CA SER A 75 4.47 -32.26 -7.21
C SER A 75 4.85 -33.63 -7.76
#